data_AF-A0A399EL52-F1
#
_entry.id   AF-A0A399EL52-F1
#
_cell.length_a   1.000
_cell.length_b   1.000
_cell.length_c   1.000
_cell.angle_alpha   90.00
_cell.angle_beta   90.00
_cell.angle_gamma   90.00
#
_symmetry.space_group_name_H-M   'P 1'
#
loop_
_entity.id
_entity.type
_entity.pdbx_description
1 polymer ?
#
loop_
_entity_poly.entity_id
_entity_poly.type
_entity_poly.pdbx_seq_one_letter_code
_entity_poly.pdbx_strand_id
1 'polypeptide(L)'
;MNENQRRGLEMPSGNLLAVFQDPRVVSCAVGVLGANMLRKAAFKSQRSLFGVAQELKGRGLVYLAVDKDGNIIKDAQGNPVEVPNAWQNRLLLNLGMVLLGTVLIGNSKEVTVDYLGLGLASSGFANVVMTLGKFD
;
A
#
# COMPACT_ATOMS: atom_id res chain seq x y z
N MET A 1 32.48 5.94 8.55
CA MET A 1 31.36 6.54 7.80
C MET A 1 31.51 8.05 7.93
N ASN A 2 31.58 8.79 6.83
CA ASN A 2 31.76 10.24 6.89
C ASN A 2 30.37 10.88 7.07
N GLU A 3 30.15 11.58 8.18
CA GLU A 3 28.86 12.17 8.61
C GLU A 3 28.29 13.25 7.65
N ASN A 4 29.03 13.62 6.60
CA ASN A 4 28.72 14.74 5.72
C ASN A 4 28.19 14.37 4.32
N GLN A 5 27.81 13.11 4.07
CA GLN A 5 27.12 12.79 2.82
C GLN A 5 25.67 13.29 2.91
N ARG A 6 25.46 14.55 2.52
CA ARG A 6 24.16 15.21 2.54
C ARG A 6 23.10 14.27 1.97
N ARG A 7 22.10 13.92 2.78
CA ARG A 7 20.95 13.06 2.41
C ARG A 7 20.16 13.59 1.19
N GLY A 8 20.50 14.80 0.76
CA GLY A 8 20.18 15.33 -0.56
C GLY A 8 18.69 15.57 -0.74
N LEU A 9 18.14 16.30 0.24
CA LEU A 9 16.85 16.98 0.18
C LEU A 9 16.94 18.30 -0.63
N GLU A 10 18.08 18.56 -1.27
CA GLU A 10 18.28 19.73 -2.11
C GLU A 10 17.56 19.51 -3.45
N MET A 11 16.73 20.47 -3.85
CA MET A 11 16.01 20.42 -5.11
C MET A 11 17.03 20.33 -6.27
N PRO A 12 16.84 19.45 -7.27
CA PRO A 12 17.72 19.40 -8.42
C PRO A 12 17.56 20.71 -9.21
N SER A 13 18.45 21.66 -8.94
CA SER A 13 18.74 22.85 -9.75
C SER A 13 17.54 23.49 -10.46
N GLY A 14 16.48 23.89 -9.73
CA GLY A 14 15.39 24.77 -10.22
C GLY A 14 14.62 24.30 -11.48
N ASN A 15 14.95 23.14 -12.05
CA ASN A 15 14.44 22.63 -13.32
C ASN A 15 13.60 21.39 -13.06
N LEU A 16 12.29 21.48 -13.32
CA LEU A 16 11.33 20.41 -13.08
C LEU A 16 11.66 19.10 -13.82
N LEU A 17 12.32 19.18 -14.99
CA LEU A 17 12.69 17.98 -15.74
C LEU A 17 13.81 17.19 -15.06
N ALA A 18 14.66 17.85 -14.28
CA ALA A 18 15.74 17.20 -13.53
C ALA A 18 15.19 16.32 -12.38
N VAL A 19 13.98 16.61 -11.89
CA VAL A 19 13.29 15.81 -10.85
C VAL A 19 12.94 14.41 -11.37
N PHE A 20 12.53 14.29 -12.64
CA PHE A 20 12.22 12.99 -13.26
C PHE A 20 13.47 12.19 -13.65
N GLN A 21 14.64 12.84 -13.63
CA GLN A 21 15.93 12.22 -13.92
C GLN A 21 16.68 11.85 -12.63
N ASP A 22 16.22 12.34 -11.47
CA ASP A 22 16.81 12.01 -10.17
C ASP A 22 16.50 10.54 -9.81
N PRO A 23 17.52 9.68 -9.66
CA PRO A 23 17.34 8.28 -9.29
C PRO A 23 16.54 8.09 -8.01
N ARG A 24 16.60 9.03 -7.06
CA ARG A 24 15.89 8.96 -5.78
C ARG A 24 14.38 9.09 -5.96
N VAL A 25 13.97 10.06 -6.79
CA VAL A 25 12.56 10.32 -7.08
C VAL A 25 11.99 9.15 -7.86
N VAL A 26 12.72 8.68 -8.89
CA VAL A 26 12.31 7.53 -9.70
C VAL A 26 12.19 6.27 -8.83
N SER A 27 13.17 5.99 -7.98
CA SER A 27 13.13 4.81 -7.10
C SER A 27 12.01 4.87 -6.06
N CYS A 28 11.75 6.05 -5.49
CA CYS A 28 10.61 6.23 -4.61
C CYS A 28 9.28 5.97 -5.35
N ALA A 29 9.12 6.53 -6.56
CA ALA A 29 7.94 6.29 -7.38
C ALA A 29 7.76 4.80 -7.73
N VAL A 30 8.85 4.10 -8.09
CA VAL A 30 8.85 2.65 -8.33
C VAL A 30 8.47 1.88 -7.06
N GLY A 31 8.96 2.30 -5.89
CA GLY A 31 8.57 1.72 -4.60
C GLY A 31 7.08 1.86 -4.32
N VAL A 32 6.52 3.05 -4.53
CA VAL A 32 5.08 3.31 -4.37
C VAL A 32 4.25 2.47 -5.35
N LEU A 33 4.66 2.43 -6.62
CA LEU A 33 3.97 1.66 -7.65
C LEU A 33 4.01 0.16 -7.31
N GLY A 34 5.19 -0.36 -7.01
CA GLY A 34 5.40 -1.76 -6.62
C GLY A 34 4.55 -2.15 -5.42
N ALA A 35 4.52 -1.31 -4.38
CA ALA A 35 3.69 -1.55 -3.20
C ALA A 35 2.20 -1.66 -3.52
N ASN A 36 1.67 -0.75 -4.35
CA ASN A 36 0.26 -0.78 -4.73
C ASN A 36 -0.08 -1.96 -5.65
N MET A 37 0.84 -2.35 -6.53
CA MET A 37 0.70 -3.56 -7.34
C MET A 37 0.69 -4.82 -6.48
N LEU A 38 1.61 -4.93 -5.52
CA LEU A 38 1.68 -6.05 -4.57
C LEU A 38 0.42 -6.14 -3.72
N ARG A 39 -0.06 -5.01 -3.18
CA ARG A 39 -1.32 -4.94 -2.44
C ARG A 39 -2.51 -5.42 -3.29
N LYS A 40 -2.64 -4.90 -4.51
CA LYS A 40 -3.71 -5.29 -5.43
C LYS A 40 -3.65 -6.78 -5.79
N ALA A 41 -2.45 -7.31 -6.00
CA ALA A 41 -2.23 -8.73 -6.26
C ALA A 41 -2.61 -9.58 -5.03
N ALA A 42 -2.20 -9.19 -3.83
CA ALA A 42 -2.53 -9.87 -2.58
C ALA A 42 -4.05 -9.92 -2.34
N PHE A 43 -4.74 -8.79 -2.52
CA PHE A 43 -6.19 -8.71 -2.36
C PHE A 43 -6.95 -9.55 -3.40
N LYS A 44 -6.47 -9.57 -4.64
CA LYS A 44 -7.06 -10.41 -5.70
C LYS A 44 -6.80 -11.90 -5.46
N SER A 45 -5.61 -12.25 -4.97
CA SER A 45 -5.22 -13.64 -4.71
C SER A 45 -5.95 -14.24 -3.50
N GLN A 46 -6.13 -13.45 -2.44
CA GLN A 46 -6.72 -13.90 -1.18
C GLN A 46 -8.01 -13.14 -0.87
N ARG A 47 -8.95 -13.13 -1.81
CA ARG A 47 -10.28 -12.51 -1.61
C ARG A 47 -11.03 -13.09 -0.42
N SER A 48 -10.77 -14.34 -0.04
CA SER A 48 -11.33 -14.97 1.16
C SER A 48 -10.87 -14.33 2.47
N LEU A 49 -9.72 -13.65 2.50
CA LEU A 49 -9.17 -13.01 3.70
C LEU A 49 -9.36 -11.49 3.71
N PHE A 50 -9.34 -10.86 2.53
CA PHE A 50 -9.41 -9.40 2.42
C PHE A 50 -10.78 -8.88 1.98
N GLY A 51 -11.64 -9.73 1.43
CA GLY A 51 -12.93 -9.32 0.84
C GLY A 51 -12.80 -8.32 -0.31
N VAL A 52 -13.93 -7.92 -0.87
CA VAL A 52 -14.05 -6.81 -1.83
C VAL A 52 -14.62 -5.61 -1.09
N ALA A 53 -13.93 -4.47 -1.18
CA ALA A 53 -14.37 -3.23 -0.58
C ALA A 53 -15.59 -2.70 -1.36
N GLN A 54 -16.70 -2.48 -0.66
CA GLN A 54 -17.89 -1.86 -1.23
C GLN A 54 -18.57 -0.96 -0.20
N GLU A 55 -19.01 0.21 -0.63
CA GLU A 55 -19.82 1.08 0.19
C GLU A 55 -21.28 0.60 0.21
N LEU A 56 -21.78 0.26 1.39
CA LEU A 56 -23.18 -0.07 1.59
C LEU A 56 -23.93 1.17 2.12
N LYS A 57 -25.04 1.51 1.46
CA LYS A 57 -25.93 2.61 1.89
C LYS A 57 -26.31 2.43 3.36
N GLY A 58 -25.96 3.41 4.20
CA GLY A 58 -26.27 3.43 5.64
C GLY A 58 -25.29 2.69 6.55
N ARG A 59 -24.33 1.91 6.01
CA ARG A 59 -23.30 1.20 6.81
C ARG A 59 -21.87 1.64 6.49
N GLY A 60 -21.69 2.38 5.38
CA GLY A 60 -20.38 2.83 4.91
C GLY A 60 -19.60 1.69 4.26
N LEU A 61 -18.28 1.82 4.24
CA LEU A 61 -17.37 0.83 3.66
C LEU A 61 -17.43 -0.51 4.42
N VAL A 62 -17.75 -1.57 3.69
CA VAL A 62 -17.73 -2.97 4.18
C VAL A 62 -16.91 -3.85 3.23
N TYR A 63 -16.49 -5.01 3.73
CA TYR A 63 -15.67 -5.96 2.97
C TYR A 63 -16.45 -7.25 2.72
N LEU A 64 -16.89 -7.43 1.47
CA LEU A 64 -17.80 -8.50 1.09
C LEU A 64 -17.07 -9.73 0.57
N ALA A 65 -17.61 -10.91 0.85
CA ALA A 65 -17.17 -12.16 0.27
C ALA A 65 -17.67 -12.25 -1.17
N VAL A 66 -16.83 -12.77 -2.05
CA VAL A 66 -17.18 -12.99 -3.46
C VAL A 66 -16.90 -14.42 -3.89
N ASP A 67 -17.65 -14.89 -4.88
CA ASP A 67 -17.44 -16.18 -5.51
C ASP A 67 -16.24 -16.17 -6.47
N LYS A 68 -16.02 -17.30 -7.16
CA LYS A 68 -14.92 -17.46 -8.12
C LYS A 68 -15.07 -16.54 -9.34
N ASP A 69 -16.29 -16.17 -9.69
CA ASP A 69 -16.61 -15.30 -10.82
C ASP A 69 -16.57 -13.80 -10.42
N GLY A 70 -16.40 -13.53 -9.12
CA GLY A 70 -16.30 -12.18 -8.56
C GLY A 70 -17.64 -11.57 -8.15
N ASN A 71 -18.73 -12.34 -8.15
CA ASN A 71 -20.02 -11.90 -7.66
C ASN A 71 -20.09 -11.96 -6.14
N ILE A 72 -20.82 -11.03 -5.54
CA ILE A 72 -21.02 -10.97 -4.09
C ILE A 72 -21.82 -12.18 -3.63
N ILE A 73 -21.28 -12.91 -2.67
CA ILE A 73 -21.99 -14.01 -2.01
C ILE A 73 -23.08 -13.41 -1.12
N LYS A 74 -24.30 -13.95 -1.25
CA LYS A 74 -25.45 -13.59 -0.42
C LYS A 74 -25.81 -14.74 0.51
N ASP A 75 -26.30 -14.42 1.70
CA ASP A 75 -26.85 -15.39 2.64
C ASP A 75 -28.23 -15.91 2.17
N ALA A 76 -28.80 -16.84 2.95
CA ALA A 76 -30.11 -17.43 2.66
C ALA A 76 -31.27 -16.41 2.67
N GLN A 77 -31.05 -15.23 3.25
CA GLN A 77 -31.99 -14.11 3.34
C GLN A 77 -31.73 -13.06 2.25
N GLY A 78 -30.74 -13.27 1.38
CA GLY A 78 -30.39 -12.38 0.29
C GLY A 78 -29.46 -11.21 0.67
N ASN A 79 -28.93 -11.17 1.88
CA ASN A 79 -28.00 -10.13 2.33
C ASN A 79 -26.55 -10.45 1.94
N PRO A 80 -25.73 -9.45 1.60
CA PRO A 80 -24.30 -9.65 1.33
C PRO A 80 -23.57 -10.25 2.54
N VAL A 81 -22.75 -11.28 2.29
CA VAL A 81 -21.89 -11.87 3.33
C VAL A 81 -20.61 -11.05 3.45
N GLU A 82 -20.25 -10.64 4.67
CA GLU A 82 -19.00 -9.96 4.97
C GLU A 82 -17.89 -10.96 5.30
N VAL A 83 -16.65 -10.63 4.92
CA VAL A 83 -15.48 -11.44 5.28
C VAL A 83 -15.09 -11.12 6.73
N PRO A 84 -15.05 -12.13 7.63
CA PRO A 84 -14.64 -11.92 9.01
C PRO A 84 -13.22 -11.36 9.09
N ASN A 85 -13.00 -10.37 9.95
CA ASN A 85 -11.70 -9.75 10.20
C ASN A 85 -11.00 -9.14 8.96
N ALA A 86 -11.70 -8.96 7.83
CA ALA A 86 -11.09 -8.40 6.61
C ALA A 86 -10.43 -7.03 6.85
N TRP A 87 -11.07 -6.17 7.65
CA TRP A 87 -10.50 -4.88 8.05
C TRP A 87 -9.15 -5.05 8.77
N GLN A 88 -9.09 -5.98 9.73
CA GLN A 88 -7.87 -6.26 10.50
C GLN A 88 -6.78 -6.84 9.59
N ASN A 89 -7.14 -7.78 8.71
CA ASN A 89 -6.21 -8.39 7.76
C ASN A 89 -5.61 -7.35 6.81
N ARG A 90 -6.42 -6.44 6.27
CA ARG A 90 -5.95 -5.34 5.41
C ARG A 90 -5.03 -4.40 6.17
N LEU A 91 -5.40 -4.03 7.40
CA LEU A 91 -4.56 -3.20 8.26
C LEU A 91 -3.19 -3.85 8.52
N LEU A 92 -3.18 -5.14 8.86
CA LEU A 92 -1.96 -5.92 9.10
C LEU A 92 -1.09 -6.03 7.85
N LEU A 93 -1.69 -6.26 6.67
CA LEU A 93 -0.94 -6.27 5.41
C LEU A 93 -0.28 -4.92 5.16
N ASN A 94 -1.04 -3.82 5.32
CA ASN A 94 -0.52 -2.47 5.09
C ASN A 94 0.59 -2.11 6.09
N LEU A 95 0.44 -2.46 7.37
CA LEU A 95 1.50 -2.34 8.38
C LEU A 95 2.72 -3.21 8.05
N GLY A 96 2.50 -4.43 7.55
CA GLY A 96 3.57 -5.31 7.07
C GLY A 96 4.36 -4.68 5.94
N MET A 97 3.70 -3.97 5.01
CA MET A 97 4.40 -3.19 3.97
C MET A 97 5.21 -2.04 4.57
N VAL A 98 4.69 -1.31 5.57
CA VAL A 98 5.47 -0.27 6.27
C VAL A 98 6.76 -0.85 6.87
N LEU A 99 6.64 -1.98 7.56
CA LEU A 99 7.78 -2.67 8.17
C LEU A 99 8.78 -3.15 7.11
N LEU A 100 8.29 -3.76 6.03
CA LEU A 100 9.15 -4.21 4.93
C LEU A 100 9.94 -3.05 4.33
N GLY A 101 9.29 -1.92 4.05
CA GLY A 101 9.96 -0.74 3.50
C GLY A 101 10.98 -0.16 4.48
N THR A 102 10.67 -0.15 5.77
CA THR A 102 11.59 0.30 6.83
C THR A 102 12.82 -0.60 6.96
N VAL A 103 12.62 -1.92 6.87
CA VAL A 103 13.72 -2.90 6.89
C VAL A 103 14.62 -2.76 5.66
N LEU A 104 14.04 -2.52 4.48
CA LEU A 104 14.81 -2.28 3.25
C LEU A 104 15.74 -1.06 3.39
N ILE A 105 15.23 0.05 3.95
CA ILE A 105 16.03 1.25 4.24
C ILE A 105 17.15 0.95 5.23
N GLY A 106 16.86 0.18 6.28
CA GLY A 106 17.84 -0.08 7.35
C GLY A 106 18.98 -1.04 6.96
N ASN A 107 18.80 -1.87 5.95
CA ASN A 107 19.76 -2.92 5.56
C ASN A 107 20.53 -2.62 4.28
N SER A 108 20.12 -1.61 3.51
CA SER A 108 20.80 -1.26 2.26
C SER A 108 22.00 -0.34 2.51
N LYS A 109 23.00 -0.44 1.62
CA LYS A 109 24.08 0.56 1.50
C LYS A 109 23.87 1.49 0.30
N GLU A 110 22.85 1.22 -0.51
CA GLU A 110 22.50 1.98 -1.71
C GLU A 110 21.36 2.95 -1.43
N VAL A 111 21.63 4.24 -1.67
CA VAL A 111 20.65 5.33 -1.53
C VAL A 111 19.40 5.07 -2.37
N THR A 112 19.55 4.53 -3.58
CA THR A 112 18.45 4.16 -4.48
C THR A 112 17.46 3.18 -3.82
N VAL A 113 17.98 2.19 -3.09
CA VAL A 113 17.17 1.20 -2.37
C VAL A 113 16.51 1.82 -1.14
N ASP A 114 17.16 2.78 -0.47
CA ASP A 114 16.55 3.52 0.63
C ASP A 114 15.32 4.29 0.15
N TYR A 115 15.42 4.98 -1.00
CA TYR A 115 14.29 5.69 -1.58
C TYR A 115 13.20 4.74 -2.10
N LEU A 116 13.57 3.57 -2.62
CA LEU A 116 12.60 2.52 -2.97
C LEU A 116 11.85 2.01 -1.73
N GLY A 117 12.59 1.69 -0.66
CA GLY A 117 12.02 1.27 0.62
C GLY A 117 11.13 2.35 1.24
N LEU A 118 11.50 3.63 1.08
CA LEU A 118 10.68 4.78 1.47
C LEU A 118 9.38 4.86 0.67
N GLY A 119 9.43 4.65 -0.64
CA GLY A 119 8.25 4.57 -1.49
C GLY A 119 7.31 3.43 -1.08
N LEU A 120 7.88 2.27 -0.74
CA LEU A 120 7.13 1.12 -0.26
C LEU A 120 6.48 1.41 1.11
N ALA A 121 7.25 1.95 2.05
CA ALA A 121 6.79 2.27 3.40
C ALA A 121 5.72 3.37 3.40
N SER A 122 5.92 4.43 2.62
CA SER A 122 4.95 5.53 2.49
C SER A 122 3.63 5.07 1.88
N SER A 123 3.68 4.21 0.86
CA SER A 123 2.48 3.57 0.30
C SER A 123 1.76 2.69 1.33
N GLY A 124 2.51 1.86 2.08
CA GLY A 124 1.95 1.06 3.17
C GLY A 124 1.24 1.94 4.21
N PHE A 125 1.87 3.04 4.63
CA PHE A 125 1.32 3.96 5.62
C PHE A 125 0.09 4.71 5.11
N ALA A 126 0.11 5.20 3.86
CA ALA A 126 -1.05 5.82 3.23
C ALA A 126 -2.25 4.86 3.23
N ASN A 127 -2.03 3.59 2.91
CA ASN A 127 -3.06 2.57 2.94
C ASN A 127 -3.54 2.24 4.38
N VAL A 128 -2.67 2.31 5.40
CA VAL A 128 -3.09 2.24 6.81
C VAL A 128 -4.07 3.38 7.14
N VAL A 129 -3.71 4.61 6.79
CA VAL A 129 -4.58 5.79 7.03
C VAL A 129 -5.93 5.63 6.32
N MET A 130 -5.93 5.18 5.07
CA MET A 130 -7.19 4.93 4.33
C MET A 130 -8.02 3.83 4.98
N THR A 131 -7.42 2.73 5.43
CA THR A 131 -8.13 1.64 6.13
C THR A 131 -8.70 2.10 7.49
N LEU A 132 -7.97 2.93 8.24
CA LEU A 132 -8.45 3.50 9.51
C LEU A 132 -9.59 4.51 9.29
N GLY A 133 -9.46 5.35 8.26
CA GLY A 133 -10.47 6.32 7.88
C GLY A 133 -11.67 5.73 7.14
N LYS A 134 -11.64 4.43 6.82
CA LYS A 134 -12.66 3.71 6.02
C LYS A 134 -12.87 4.35 4.63
N PHE A 135 -11.79 4.80 3.99
CA PHE A 135 -11.75 5.38 2.64
C PHE A 135 -11.17 4.42 1.58
N ASP A 136 -11.11 3.13 1.90
CA ASP A 136 -10.40 2.08 1.15
C ASP A 136 -11.02 1.70 -0.20
#